data_AF-A0A940G205-F1
#
_entry.id   AF-A0A940G205-F1
#
_cell.length_a   1.000
_cell.length_b   1.000
_cell.length_c   1.000
_cell.angle_alpha   90.00
_cell.angle_beta   90.00
_cell.angle_gamma   90.00
#
_symmetry.space_group_name_H-M   'P 1'
#
loop_
_entity.id
_entity.type
_entity.pdbx_description
1 polymer ?
#
loop_
_entity_poly.entity_id
_entity_poly.type
_entity_poly.pdbx_seq_one_letter_code
_entity_poly.pdbx_strand_id
1 'polypeptide(L)'
;MLENADGILDAIIAKAMEGDSSSASLILARIVPALKSQAQTVQFAFDATAPVSEQAEAILTAISAGHVSPDVGRQILEAVNALSQIRASEQLEARIAALEEKHA
;
A
#
# COMPACT_ATOMS: atom_id res chain seq x y z
N MET A 1 42.42 1.70 -8.80
CA MET A 1 41.07 1.21 -9.15
C MET A 1 40.13 2.32 -9.64
N LEU A 2 40.33 3.58 -9.23
CA LEU A 2 39.53 4.73 -9.69
C LEU A 2 40.18 5.55 -10.84
N GLU A 3 41.42 5.23 -11.24
CA GLU A 3 42.19 6.04 -12.21
C GLU A 3 41.53 6.19 -13.59
N ASN A 4 40.62 5.29 -13.96
CA ASN A 4 39.86 5.35 -15.22
C ASN A 4 38.37 5.62 -15.02
N ALA A 5 37.94 5.99 -13.80
CA ALA A 5 36.53 6.13 -13.47
C ALA A 5 35.83 7.20 -14.33
N ASP A 6 36.50 8.33 -14.56
CA ASP A 6 35.94 9.44 -15.34
C ASP A 6 35.76 9.07 -16.81
N GLY A 7 36.76 8.40 -17.42
CA GLY A 7 36.65 7.96 -18.81
C GLY A 7 35.60 6.87 -19.02
N ILE A 8 35.38 6.00 -18.03
CA ILE A 8 34.27 5.03 -18.06
C ILE A 8 32.92 5.76 -17.95
N LEU A 9 32.83 6.76 -17.08
CA LEU A 9 31.61 7.56 -16.92
C LEU A 9 31.25 8.28 -18.22
N ASP A 10 32.22 8.95 -18.87
CA ASP A 10 32.02 9.64 -20.14
C ASP A 10 31.55 8.71 -21.25
N ALA A 11 32.16 7.51 -21.36
CA ALA A 11 31.77 6.51 -22.35
C ALA A 11 30.34 5.99 -22.13
N ILE A 12 29.91 5.83 -20.89
CA ILE A 12 28.55 5.38 -20.54
C ILE A 12 27.53 6.51 -20.78
N ILE A 13 27.89 7.76 -20.49
CA ILE A 13 27.05 8.92 -20.80
C ILE A 13 26.83 9.04 -22.31
N ALA A 14 27.90 8.94 -23.11
CA ALA A 14 27.81 9.02 -24.58
C ALA A 14 26.86 7.96 -25.13
N LYS A 15 27.00 6.69 -24.71
CA LYS A 15 26.10 5.60 -25.10
C LYS A 15 24.64 5.85 -24.70
N ALA A 16 24.41 6.35 -23.49
CA ALA A 16 23.07 6.69 -23.03
C ALA A 16 22.44 7.79 -23.90
N MET A 17 23.21 8.80 -24.28
CA MET A 17 22.76 9.89 -25.16
C MET A 17 22.47 9.41 -26.60
N GLU A 18 23.17 8.37 -27.06
CA GLU A 18 22.90 7.69 -28.34
C GLU A 18 21.67 6.76 -28.30
N GLY A 19 21.04 6.60 -27.14
CA GLY A 19 19.79 5.84 -26.98
C GLY A 19 19.96 4.42 -26.44
N ASP A 20 21.14 4.05 -25.94
CA ASP A 20 21.32 2.79 -25.21
C ASP A 20 20.54 2.81 -23.89
N SER A 21 19.42 2.08 -23.87
CA SER A 21 18.51 1.99 -22.73
C SER A 21 19.16 1.41 -21.47
N SER A 22 20.17 0.57 -21.60
CA SER A 22 20.89 -0.01 -20.45
C SER A 22 21.79 1.02 -19.80
N SER A 23 22.57 1.74 -20.62
CA SER A 23 23.42 2.85 -20.15
C SER A 23 22.59 3.98 -19.54
N ALA A 24 21.47 4.33 -20.18
CA ALA A 24 20.53 5.32 -19.66
C ALA A 24 19.92 4.90 -18.32
N SER A 25 19.48 3.65 -18.19
CA SER A 25 18.88 3.12 -16.95
C SER A 25 19.87 3.15 -15.78
N LEU A 26 21.14 2.80 -16.01
CA LEU A 26 22.19 2.85 -14.99
C LEU A 26 22.41 4.27 -14.44
N ILE A 27 22.42 5.27 -15.32
CA ILE A 27 22.58 6.68 -14.94
C ILE A 27 21.31 7.19 -14.23
N LEU A 28 20.13 6.98 -14.83
CA LEU A 28 18.84 7.45 -14.32
C LEU A 28 18.55 6.92 -12.91
N ALA A 29 18.96 5.69 -12.60
CA ALA A 29 18.81 5.10 -11.26
C ALA A 29 19.53 5.88 -10.14
N ARG A 30 20.49 6.76 -10.48
CA ARG A 30 21.24 7.57 -9.51
C ARG A 30 20.82 9.04 -9.50
N ILE A 31 20.26 9.57 -10.59
CA ILE A 31 19.93 10.99 -10.74
C ILE A 31 18.43 11.28 -10.68
N VAL A 32 17.58 10.28 -10.97
CA VAL A 32 16.13 10.41 -10.90
C VAL A 32 15.64 9.66 -9.66
N PRO A 33 14.85 10.31 -8.77
CA PRO A 33 14.16 9.60 -7.70
C PRO A 33 13.32 8.47 -8.31
N ALA A 34 13.40 7.26 -7.76
CA ALA A 34 12.55 6.17 -8.22
C ALA A 34 11.09 6.61 -8.16
N LEU A 35 10.44 6.69 -9.32
CA LEU A 35 9.01 6.92 -9.44
C LEU A 35 8.31 5.72 -8.78
N LYS A 36 7.99 5.86 -7.50
CA LYS A 36 7.15 4.88 -6.81
C LYS A 36 5.79 4.94 -7.48
N SER A 37 5.32 3.78 -7.95
CA SER A 37 3.92 3.65 -8.37
C SER A 37 3.05 4.05 -7.17
N GLN A 38 2.37 5.18 -7.28
CA GLN A 38 1.38 5.59 -6.28
C GLN A 38 0.04 5.03 -6.74
N ALA A 39 -0.60 4.26 -5.86
CA ALA A 39 -1.98 3.89 -6.08
C ALA A 39 -2.81 5.17 -6.18
N GLN A 40 -3.70 5.24 -7.18
CA GLN A 40 -4.63 6.37 -7.28
C GLN A 40 -5.52 6.41 -6.05
N THR A 41 -5.86 7.61 -5.60
CA THR A 41 -6.83 7.79 -4.53
C THR A 41 -8.19 7.24 -4.97
N VAL A 42 -8.84 6.48 -4.11
CA VAL A 42 -10.16 5.92 -4.37
C VAL A 42 -11.23 6.66 -3.57
N GLN A 43 -12.42 6.79 -4.15
CA GLN A 43 -13.58 7.40 -3.50
C GLN A 43 -14.78 6.49 -3.68
N PHE A 44 -15.39 6.07 -2.57
CA PHE A 44 -16.61 5.27 -2.56
C PHE A 44 -17.38 5.55 -1.27
N ALA A 45 -18.68 5.22 -1.25
CA ALA A 45 -19.48 5.34 -0.03
C ALA A 45 -19.05 4.27 0.98
N PHE A 46 -18.67 4.70 2.17
CA PHE A 46 -18.18 3.80 3.22
C PHE A 46 -18.65 4.31 4.58
N ASP A 47 -19.26 3.42 5.36
CA ASP A 47 -19.65 3.68 6.74
C ASP A 47 -18.81 2.80 7.69
N ALA A 48 -17.88 3.43 8.42
CA ALA A 48 -16.99 2.74 9.36
C ALA A 48 -17.71 2.26 10.65
N THR A 49 -18.94 2.71 10.87
CA THR A 49 -19.77 2.34 12.03
C THR A 49 -20.68 1.16 11.75
N ALA A 50 -20.92 0.85 10.47
CA ALA A 50 -21.72 -0.29 10.03
C ALA A 50 -21.09 -1.63 10.46
N PRO A 51 -21.86 -2.73 10.50
CA PRO A 51 -21.33 -4.07 10.68
C PRO A 51 -20.22 -4.41 9.68
N VAL A 52 -19.26 -5.23 10.11
CA VAL A 52 -18.08 -5.62 9.30
C VAL A 52 -18.48 -6.26 7.97
N SER A 53 -19.57 -7.03 7.96
CA SER A 53 -20.13 -7.62 6.74
C SER A 53 -20.60 -6.56 5.74
N GLU A 54 -21.31 -5.54 6.20
CA GLU A 54 -21.79 -4.44 5.35
C GLU A 54 -20.64 -3.58 4.82
N GLN A 55 -19.61 -3.35 5.65
CA GLN A 55 -18.37 -2.70 5.22
C GLN A 55 -17.69 -3.49 4.09
N ALA A 56 -17.60 -4.82 4.22
CA ALA A 56 -17.03 -5.68 3.19
C ALA A 56 -17.84 -5.66 1.89
N GLU A 57 -19.17 -5.72 1.98
CA GLU A 57 -20.08 -5.62 0.84
C GLU A 57 -19.96 -4.27 0.11
N ALA A 58 -19.81 -3.16 0.86
CA ALA A 58 -19.58 -1.84 0.28
C ALA A 58 -18.27 -1.79 -0.53
N ILE A 59 -17.21 -2.41 -0.02
CA ILE A 59 -15.91 -2.50 -0.72
C ILE A 59 -16.05 -3.35 -1.99
N LEU A 60 -16.70 -4.53 -1.91
CA LEU A 60 -16.93 -5.38 -3.07
C LEU A 60 -17.77 -4.68 -4.15
N THR A 61 -18.79 -3.92 -3.72
CA THR A 61 -19.61 -3.10 -4.62
C THR A 61 -18.75 -2.04 -5.31
N ALA A 62 -17.90 -1.32 -4.58
CA ALA A 62 -17.00 -0.32 -5.14
C ALA A 62 -15.99 -0.91 -6.14
N ILE A 63 -15.51 -2.13 -5.90
CA ILE A 63 -14.67 -2.86 -6.86
C ILE A 63 -15.46 -3.19 -8.13
N SER A 64 -16.67 -3.74 -7.99
CA SER A 64 -17.52 -4.13 -9.13
C SER A 64 -17.93 -2.94 -10.01
N ALA A 65 -18.10 -1.76 -9.41
CA ALA A 65 -18.41 -0.51 -10.10
C ALA A 65 -17.17 0.16 -10.73
N GLY A 66 -15.96 -0.35 -10.50
CA GLY A 66 -14.71 0.19 -11.02
C GLY A 66 -14.19 1.43 -10.28
N HIS A 67 -14.76 1.77 -9.12
CA HIS A 67 -14.27 2.88 -8.28
C HIS A 67 -12.99 2.52 -7.51
N VAL A 68 -12.78 1.23 -7.26
CA VAL A 68 -11.64 0.69 -6.51
C VAL A 68 -11.03 -0.45 -7.32
N SER A 69 -9.71 -0.47 -7.49
CA SER A 69 -9.05 -1.61 -8.13
C SER A 69 -9.09 -2.84 -7.23
N PRO A 70 -9.09 -4.07 -7.78
CA PRO A 70 -9.14 -5.28 -6.96
C PRO A 70 -8.00 -5.39 -5.92
N ASP A 71 -6.80 -4.93 -6.26
CA ASP A 71 -5.66 -4.96 -5.34
C ASP A 71 -5.84 -3.97 -4.18
N VAL A 72 -6.29 -2.74 -4.46
CA VAL A 72 -6.58 -1.75 -3.41
C VAL A 72 -7.75 -2.23 -2.53
N GLY A 73 -8.80 -2.79 -3.15
CA GLY A 73 -9.94 -3.34 -2.42
C GLY A 73 -9.56 -4.45 -1.44
N ARG A 74 -8.64 -5.33 -1.84
CA ARG A 74 -8.07 -6.36 -0.94
C ARG A 74 -7.35 -5.73 0.25
N GLN A 75 -6.51 -4.71 0.02
CA GLN A 75 -5.82 -4.01 1.11
C GLN A 75 -6.80 -3.34 2.10
N ILE A 76 -7.90 -2.76 1.59
CA ILE A 76 -8.94 -2.16 2.44
C ILE A 76 -9.66 -3.24 3.26
N LEU A 77 -10.01 -4.39 2.65
CA LEU A 77 -10.62 -5.52 3.38
C LEU A 77 -9.70 -6.05 4.49
N GLU A 78 -8.39 -6.16 4.23
CA GLU A 78 -7.40 -6.54 5.24
C GLU A 78 -7.39 -5.55 6.42
N ALA A 79 -7.44 -4.24 6.15
CA ALA A 79 -7.51 -3.21 7.18
C ALA A 79 -8.81 -3.27 8.00
N VAL A 80 -9.96 -3.50 7.35
CA VAL A 80 -11.26 -3.67 8.02
C VAL A 80 -11.24 -4.90 8.95
N ASN A 81 -10.65 -6.01 8.49
CA ASN A 81 -10.50 -7.21 9.31
C ASN A 81 -9.62 -6.96 10.54
N ALA A 82 -8.53 -6.20 10.40
CA ALA A 82 -7.68 -5.82 11.52
C ALA A 82 -8.46 -5.00 12.57
N LEU A 83 -9.25 -4.02 12.12
CA LEU A 83 -10.13 -3.24 13.01
C LEU A 83 -11.16 -4.12 13.72
N SER A 84 -11.74 -5.09 13.01
CA SER A 84 -12.69 -6.05 13.61
C SER A 84 -12.06 -6.87 14.73
N GLN A 85 -10.81 -7.31 14.56
CA GLN A 85 -10.10 -8.07 15.59
C GLN A 85 -9.80 -7.23 16.83
N ILE A 86 -9.42 -5.96 16.63
CA ILE A 86 -9.20 -5.01 17.74
C ILE A 86 -10.49 -4.84 18.55
N ARG A 87 -11.61 -4.53 17.88
CA ARG A 87 -12.92 -4.37 18.54
C ARG A 87 -13.35 -5.63 19.29
N ALA A 88 -13.11 -6.81 18.71
CA ALA A 88 -13.42 -8.08 19.36
C ALA A 88 -12.58 -8.28 20.63
N SER A 89 -11.29 -7.92 20.61
CA SER A 89 -10.42 -7.97 21.80
C SER A 89 -10.93 -7.05 22.90
N GLU A 90 -11.21 -5.79 22.57
CA GLU A 90 -11.74 -4.79 23.51
C GLU A 90 -13.07 -5.27 24.14
N GLN A 91 -13.96 -5.85 23.33
CA GLN A 91 -15.24 -6.38 23.82
C GLN A 91 -15.04 -7.58 24.77
N LEU A 92 -14.10 -8.47 24.48
CA LEU A 92 -13.79 -9.62 25.33
C LEU A 92 -13.17 -9.16 26.65
N GLU A 93 -12.22 -8.22 26.62
CA GLU A 93 -11.62 -7.63 27.81
C GLU A 93 -12.68 -6.98 28.71
N ALA A 94 -13.58 -6.18 28.14
CA ALA A 94 -14.68 -5.57 28.89
C ALA A 94 -15.60 -6.60 29.54
N ARG A 95 -15.92 -7.69 28.84
CA ARG A 95 -16.74 -8.78 29.37
C ARG A 95 -16.04 -9.54 30.49
N ILE A 96 -14.73 -9.77 30.37
CA ILE A 96 -13.93 -10.43 31.40
C ILE A 96 -13.88 -9.56 32.67
N ALA A 97 -13.57 -8.27 32.53
CA ALA A 97 -13.54 -7.35 33.67
C ALA A 97 -14.87 -7.29 34.43
N ALA A 98 -16.00 -7.24 33.70
CA ALA A 98 -17.33 -7.25 34.32
C ALA A 98 -17.65 -8.58 35.03
N LEU A 99 -17.13 -9.71 34.53
CA LEU A 99 -17.28 -11.00 35.19
C LEU A 99 -16.40 -11.08 36.44
N GLU A 100 -15.16 -10.58 36.38
CA GLU A 100 -14.24 -10.53 37.51
C GLU A 100 -14.80 -9.65 38.64
N GLU A 101 -15.38 -8.49 38.33
CA GLU A 101 -16.04 -7.62 39.32
C GLU A 101 -17.25 -8.30 39.97
N LYS A 102 -18.02 -9.08 39.22
CA LYS A 102 -19.18 -9.80 39.75
C LYS A 102 -18.79 -10.98 40.67
N HIS A 103 -17.58 -11.50 40.52
CA HIS A 103 -17.08 -12.67 41.24
C HIS A 103 -16.00 -12.34 42.28
N ALA A 104 -15.66 -11.05 42.45
CA ALA A 104 -14.81 -10.53 43.53
C ALA A 104 -15.62 -10.28 44.81
#